data_AF-A0A962E4S9-F1
#
_entry.id   AF-A0A962E4S9-F1
#
_cell.length_a   1.000
_cell.length_b   1.000
_cell.length_c   1.000
_cell.angle_alpha   90.00
_cell.angle_beta   90.00
_cell.angle_gamma   90.00
#
_symmetry.space_group_name_H-M   'P 1'
#
loop_
_entity.id
_entity.type
_entity.pdbx_description
1 polymer ?
#
loop_
_entity_poly.entity_id
_entity_poly.type
_entity_poly.pdbx_seq_one_letter_code
_entity_poly.pdbx_strand_id
1 'polypeptide(L)'
;YLEGCTAPMRDENQLHAAVVELVALTEGEIKYSTVQNWYPGDENGVGGIYNFVTKRGDCRGDRSRISWTQVETGSAITWKYPSCVLRGDDTVGEFYSVALTHHRQQADTGTKMIHLGKRSKSKIISKGISAGRGQNTYRGLVKMEKTAELARNYTQCDSLLIGKQCGAHTFPYIEVKHPSAIVEHEATTSKISD
;
A
#
# COMPACT_ATOMS: atom_id res chain seq x y z
N TYR A 1 7.52 -7.56 13.08
CA TYR A 1 8.80 -7.39 12.37
C TYR A 1 8.89 -5.96 11.86
N LEU A 2 10.08 -5.35 11.93
CA LEU A 2 10.34 -4.00 11.44
C LEU A 2 11.47 -4.05 10.42
N GLU A 3 11.19 -3.55 9.22
CA GLU A 3 12.13 -3.40 8.11
C GLU A 3 12.50 -1.93 7.96
N GLY A 4 13.80 -1.63 8.00
CA GLY A 4 14.32 -0.28 7.80
C GLY A 4 15.43 -0.29 6.75
N CYS A 5 15.34 0.58 5.74
CA CYS A 5 16.38 0.76 4.74
C CYS A 5 16.63 2.25 4.49
N THR A 6 17.91 2.62 4.45
CA THR A 6 18.39 3.91 3.98
C THR A 6 19.43 3.67 2.89
N ALA A 7 19.61 4.62 1.97
CA ALA A 7 20.58 4.48 0.90
C ALA A 7 21.49 5.70 0.74
N PRO A 8 22.77 5.50 0.38
CA PRO A 8 23.68 6.59 0.06
C PRO A 8 23.31 7.27 -1.26
N MET A 9 23.70 8.54 -1.40
CA MET A 9 23.50 9.34 -2.60
C MET A 9 24.37 8.82 -3.75
N ARG A 10 23.77 8.59 -4.92
CA ARG A 10 24.45 8.20 -6.16
C ARG A 10 23.78 8.87 -7.34
N ASP A 11 24.59 9.31 -8.30
CA ASP A 11 24.11 9.93 -9.53
C ASP A 11 23.52 8.90 -10.51
N GLU A 12 23.98 7.64 -10.43
CA GLU A 12 23.40 6.52 -11.17
C GLU A 12 22.16 5.96 -10.47
N ASN A 13 21.10 5.73 -11.23
CA ASN A 13 19.90 5.06 -10.73
C ASN A 13 20.24 3.69 -10.14
N GLN A 14 19.76 3.41 -8.93
CA GLN A 14 19.95 2.10 -8.29
C GLN A 14 18.62 1.36 -8.21
N LEU A 15 18.65 0.05 -8.49
CA LEU A 15 17.48 -0.81 -8.38
C LEU A 15 17.44 -1.49 -7.01
N HIS A 16 16.35 -1.27 -6.27
CA HIS A 16 15.97 -2.05 -5.10
C HIS A 16 14.74 -2.90 -5.46
N ALA A 17 14.97 -4.20 -5.64
CA ALA A 17 13.92 -5.17 -5.89
C ALA A 17 13.90 -6.24 -4.80
N ALA A 18 12.86 -6.23 -3.98
CA ALA A 18 12.71 -7.17 -2.86
C ALA A 18 11.44 -8.02 -3.00
N VAL A 19 11.46 -9.19 -2.37
CA VAL A 19 10.33 -10.10 -2.27
C VAL A 19 10.12 -10.43 -0.79
N VAL A 20 8.89 -10.28 -0.31
CA VAL A 20 8.50 -10.63 1.07
C VAL A 20 7.32 -11.57 1.02
N GLU A 21 7.45 -12.72 1.67
CA GLU A 21 6.37 -13.69 1.86
C GLU A 21 6.09 -13.86 3.34
N LEU A 22 4.83 -13.68 3.74
CA LEU A 22 4.34 -13.95 5.09
C LEU A 22 3.29 -15.05 5.03
N VAL A 23 3.36 -16.02 5.93
CA VAL A 23 2.35 -17.08 6.05
C VAL A 23 1.87 -17.10 7.50
N ALA A 24 0.61 -16.73 7.72
CA ALA A 24 -0.02 -16.81 9.03
C ALA A 24 -0.90 -18.07 9.08
N LEU A 25 -0.58 -18.99 10.00
CA LEU A 25 -1.38 -20.19 10.27
C LEU A 25 -2.54 -19.86 11.21
N THR A 26 -3.33 -20.86 11.59
CA THR A 26 -4.52 -20.70 12.42
C THR A 26 -4.22 -19.90 13.68
N GLU A 27 -5.01 -18.86 13.93
CA GLU A 27 -4.84 -17.90 15.04
C GLU A 27 -3.49 -17.14 15.08
N GLY A 28 -2.66 -17.30 14.06
CA GLY A 28 -1.39 -16.59 13.93
C GLY A 28 -1.60 -15.12 13.56
N GLU A 29 -0.84 -14.24 14.21
CA GLU A 29 -0.85 -12.80 13.93
C GLU A 29 0.55 -12.32 13.51
N ILE A 30 0.65 -11.64 12.38
CA ILE A 30 1.89 -11.03 11.89
C ILE A 30 1.68 -9.53 11.71
N LYS A 31 2.51 -8.74 12.39
CA LYS A 31 2.62 -7.29 12.17
C LYS A 31 3.93 -7.00 11.45
N TYR A 32 3.83 -6.44 10.25
CA TYR A 32 4.98 -6.10 9.42
C TYR A 32 5.03 -4.59 9.20
N SER A 33 6.06 -3.95 9.74
CA SER A 33 6.27 -2.51 9.62
C SER A 33 7.45 -2.21 8.71
N THR A 34 7.32 -1.23 7.81
CA THR A 34 8.38 -0.76 6.92
C THR A 34 8.60 0.74 7.12
N VAL A 35 9.84 1.16 7.31
CA VAL A 35 10.22 2.58 7.29
C VAL A 35 11.36 2.74 6.30
N GLN A 36 11.09 3.45 5.20
CA GLN A 36 12.06 3.64 4.12
C GLN A 36 12.26 5.12 3.83
N ASN A 37 13.52 5.53 3.84
CA ASN A 37 13.95 6.89 3.49
C ASN A 37 15.18 6.80 2.56
N TRP A 38 14.94 6.99 1.27
CA TRP A 38 15.94 6.85 0.22
C TRP A 38 16.40 8.19 -0.36
N TYR A 39 17.40 8.13 -1.24
CA TYR A 39 17.80 9.27 -2.06
C TYR A 39 16.86 9.40 -3.29
N PRO A 40 16.12 10.53 -3.43
CA PRO A 40 15.09 10.68 -4.46
C PRO A 40 15.63 11.05 -5.85
N GLY A 41 16.95 11.21 -5.98
CA GLY A 41 17.56 11.93 -7.09
C GLY A 41 17.67 13.42 -6.76
N ASP A 42 18.32 14.16 -7.67
CA ASP A 42 18.43 15.61 -7.56
C ASP A 42 17.09 16.32 -7.91
N GLU A 43 17.09 17.65 -7.86
CA GLU A 43 15.92 18.48 -8.19
C GLU A 43 15.44 18.34 -9.66
N ASN A 44 16.31 17.88 -10.55
CA ASN A 44 16.03 17.62 -11.96
C ASN A 44 15.55 16.18 -12.22
N GLY A 45 15.59 15.32 -11.20
CA GLY A 45 15.23 13.91 -11.25
C GLY A 45 16.36 13.01 -11.76
N VAL A 46 17.61 13.44 -11.65
CA VAL A 46 18.79 12.63 -11.99
C VAL A 46 19.17 11.77 -10.80
N GLY A 47 19.38 10.48 -11.07
CA GLY A 47 19.71 9.48 -10.05
C GLY A 47 18.51 9.07 -9.18
N GLY A 48 18.84 8.55 -8.00
CA GLY A 48 17.85 8.05 -7.06
C GLY A 48 17.49 6.58 -7.25
N ILE A 49 16.51 6.12 -6.46
CA ILE A 49 16.23 4.68 -6.33
C ILE A 49 14.94 4.28 -7.04
N TYR A 50 15.00 3.19 -7.79
CA TYR A 50 13.84 2.44 -8.25
C TYR A 50 13.52 1.35 -7.23
N ASN A 51 12.34 1.45 -6.64
CA ASN A 51 11.92 0.60 -5.55
C ASN A 51 10.72 -0.26 -6.00
N PHE A 52 11.03 -1.46 -6.48
CA PHE A 52 10.07 -2.39 -7.08
C PHE A 52 9.95 -3.63 -6.21
N VAL A 53 8.97 -3.64 -5.30
CA VAL A 53 8.89 -4.68 -4.27
C VAL A 53 7.57 -5.42 -4.36
N THR A 54 7.67 -6.75 -4.30
CA THR A 54 6.52 -7.64 -4.19
C THR A 54 6.41 -8.17 -2.76
N LYS A 55 5.43 -7.68 -1.99
CA LYS A 55 5.13 -8.19 -0.65
C LYS A 55 3.78 -8.89 -0.64
N ARG A 56 3.70 -10.09 -0.07
CA ARG A 56 2.47 -10.87 0.00
C ARG A 56 2.34 -11.60 1.33
N GLY A 57 1.19 -11.44 1.96
CA GLY A 57 0.78 -12.19 3.14
C GLY A 57 -0.32 -13.18 2.78
N ASP A 58 -0.17 -14.42 3.21
CA ASP A 58 -1.16 -15.48 3.11
C ASP A 58 -1.70 -15.75 4.52
N CYS A 59 -2.90 -15.23 4.81
CA CYS A 59 -3.68 -15.60 5.99
C CYS A 59 -4.27 -16.98 5.75
N ARG A 60 -3.42 -17.99 5.89
CA ARG A 60 -3.66 -19.37 5.45
C ARG A 60 -4.60 -20.13 6.36
N GLY A 61 -4.44 -19.96 7.68
CA GLY A 61 -5.30 -20.60 8.67
C GLY A 61 -6.45 -19.71 9.13
N ASP A 62 -7.44 -20.34 9.75
CA ASP A 62 -8.61 -19.63 10.27
C ASP A 62 -8.22 -18.65 11.39
N ARG A 63 -8.95 -17.53 11.50
CA ARG A 63 -8.71 -16.48 12.50
C ARG A 63 -7.29 -15.88 12.44
N SER A 64 -6.57 -16.09 11.35
CA SER A 64 -5.22 -15.53 11.17
C SER A 64 -5.27 -14.06 10.73
N ARG A 65 -4.23 -13.31 11.10
CA ARG A 65 -4.16 -11.87 10.89
C ARG A 65 -2.82 -11.43 10.33
N ILE A 66 -2.85 -10.57 9.31
CA ILE A 66 -1.66 -9.90 8.79
C ILE A 66 -1.94 -8.39 8.72
N SER A 67 -1.03 -7.61 9.30
CA SER A 67 -1.10 -6.16 9.33
C SER A 67 0.17 -5.57 8.71
N TRP A 68 -0.01 -4.81 7.63
CA TRP A 68 1.05 -4.07 6.95
C TRP A 68 1.01 -2.61 7.39
N THR A 69 2.14 -2.10 7.86
CA THR A 69 2.32 -0.68 8.18
C THR A 69 3.52 -0.17 7.43
N GLN A 70 3.37 0.92 6.67
CA GLN A 70 4.47 1.50 5.91
C GLN A 70 4.52 3.02 5.97
N VAL A 71 5.74 3.53 6.05
CA VAL A 71 6.07 4.93 5.82
C VAL A 71 7.17 4.98 4.77
N GLU A 72 6.86 5.61 3.64
CA GLU A 72 7.69 5.55 2.45
C GLU A 72 8.00 6.95 1.93
N THR A 73 9.29 7.24 1.80
CA THR A 73 9.80 8.47 1.20
C THR A 73 11.13 8.21 0.49
N GLY A 74 11.47 9.10 -0.45
CA GLY A 74 12.82 9.18 -0.97
C GLY A 74 13.18 8.29 -2.17
N SER A 75 12.29 7.50 -2.77
CA SER A 75 12.61 6.83 -4.06
C SER A 75 12.36 7.76 -5.24
N ALA A 76 13.13 7.64 -6.32
CA ALA A 76 12.79 8.29 -7.59
C ALA A 76 11.49 7.71 -8.17
N ILE A 77 11.39 6.37 -8.17
CA ILE A 77 10.18 5.65 -8.56
C ILE A 77 9.87 4.58 -7.51
N THR A 78 8.66 4.58 -6.99
CA THR A 78 8.14 3.51 -6.12
C THR A 78 7.04 2.74 -6.82
N TRP A 79 7.14 1.41 -6.84
CA TRP A 79 6.11 0.52 -7.34
C TRP A 79 5.89 -0.67 -6.41
N LYS A 80 4.83 -0.61 -5.59
CA LYS A 80 4.59 -1.60 -4.53
C LYS A 80 3.11 -1.82 -4.23
N TYR A 81 2.76 -3.09 -4.08
CA TYR A 81 1.41 -3.51 -3.69
C TYR A 81 1.42 -4.60 -2.62
N PRO A 82 1.78 -4.31 -1.35
CA PRO A 82 1.65 -5.28 -0.27
C PRO A 82 0.24 -5.85 -0.23
N SER A 83 0.13 -7.17 -0.24
CA SER A 83 -1.14 -7.85 -0.46
C SER A 83 -1.48 -8.78 0.70
N CYS A 84 -2.76 -8.96 0.98
CA CYS A 84 -3.26 -10.03 1.85
C CYS A 84 -4.16 -10.97 1.06
N VAL A 85 -3.82 -12.26 1.06
CA VAL A 85 -4.68 -13.36 0.64
C VAL A 85 -5.37 -13.89 1.89
N LEU A 86 -6.65 -13.59 2.04
CA LEU A 86 -7.48 -13.94 3.20
C LEU A 86 -8.14 -15.29 2.94
N ARG A 87 -7.35 -16.35 3.13
CA ARG A 87 -7.71 -17.72 2.75
C ARG A 87 -8.58 -18.42 3.78
N GLY A 88 -8.18 -18.37 5.05
CA GLY A 88 -8.94 -18.96 6.15
C GLY A 88 -10.22 -18.19 6.47
N ASP A 89 -11.12 -18.85 7.18
CA ASP A 89 -12.32 -18.21 7.72
C ASP A 89 -11.95 -17.24 8.85
N ASP A 90 -12.74 -16.18 9.03
CA ASP A 90 -12.56 -15.15 10.07
C ASP A 90 -11.18 -14.46 10.03
N THR A 91 -10.53 -14.47 8.88
CA THR A 91 -9.20 -13.86 8.69
C THR A 91 -9.25 -12.34 8.62
N VAL A 92 -8.16 -11.69 9.03
CA VAL A 92 -8.07 -10.23 9.07
C VAL A 92 -6.84 -9.74 8.30
N GLY A 93 -7.05 -8.83 7.34
CA GLY A 93 -5.99 -8.15 6.59
C GLY A 93 -6.02 -6.65 6.84
N GLU A 94 -4.90 -6.05 7.22
CA GLU A 94 -4.83 -4.62 7.44
C GLU A 94 -3.67 -4.01 6.66
N PHE A 95 -3.89 -2.79 6.17
CA PHE A 95 -2.89 -2.01 5.47
C PHE A 95 -2.98 -0.54 5.90
N TYR A 96 -1.86 -0.02 6.38
CA TYR A 96 -1.67 1.37 6.77
C TYR A 96 -0.47 1.92 6.00
N SER A 97 -0.68 2.97 5.22
CA SER A 97 0.38 3.56 4.41
C SER A 97 0.42 5.07 4.53
N VAL A 98 1.63 5.60 4.68
CA VAL A 98 1.95 7.00 4.45
C VAL A 98 3.00 7.05 3.34
N ALA A 99 2.68 7.71 2.22
CA ALA A 99 3.58 7.87 1.09
C ALA A 99 3.81 9.36 0.79
N LEU A 100 5.07 9.78 0.72
CA LEU A 100 5.45 11.16 0.40
C LEU A 100 6.22 11.21 -0.92
N THR A 101 5.79 12.08 -1.84
CA THR A 101 6.52 12.39 -3.08
C THR A 101 6.81 13.89 -3.17
N HIS A 102 8.07 14.22 -3.42
CA HIS A 102 8.57 15.58 -3.66
C HIS A 102 9.44 15.62 -4.94
N HIS A 103 9.95 16.80 -5.31
CA HIS A 103 10.75 17.00 -6.54
C HIS A 103 10.07 16.39 -7.77
N ARG A 104 10.71 15.45 -8.47
CA ARG A 104 10.15 14.70 -9.61
C ARG A 104 9.86 13.23 -9.29
N GLN A 105 9.73 12.89 -8.01
CA GLN A 105 9.44 11.53 -7.58
C GLN A 105 8.07 11.06 -8.08
N GLN A 106 7.98 9.77 -8.39
CA GLN A 106 6.75 9.11 -8.80
C GLN A 106 6.49 7.90 -7.90
N ALA A 107 5.29 7.81 -7.34
CA ALA A 107 4.86 6.65 -6.56
C ALA A 107 3.58 6.07 -7.16
N ASP A 108 3.58 4.79 -7.51
CA ASP A 108 2.37 3.99 -7.71
C ASP A 108 2.36 2.91 -6.63
N THR A 109 1.59 3.18 -5.58
CA THR A 109 1.55 2.38 -4.35
C THR A 109 0.13 2.03 -3.98
N GLY A 110 -0.04 0.93 -3.25
CA GLY A 110 -1.31 0.63 -2.60
C GLY A 110 -1.31 -0.80 -2.12
N THR A 111 -2.46 -1.46 -2.14
CA THR A 111 -2.60 -2.79 -1.57
C THR A 111 -3.61 -3.64 -2.33
N LYS A 112 -3.50 -4.97 -2.21
CA LYS A 112 -4.49 -5.91 -2.75
C LYS A 112 -5.03 -6.77 -1.61
N MET A 113 -6.31 -6.62 -1.31
CA MET A 113 -7.03 -7.44 -0.34
C MET A 113 -7.87 -8.46 -1.12
N ILE A 114 -7.50 -9.73 -1.03
CA ILE A 114 -8.15 -10.82 -1.75
C ILE A 114 -8.86 -11.71 -0.73
N HIS A 115 -10.18 -11.60 -0.67
CA HIS A 115 -11.04 -12.35 0.23
C HIS A 115 -11.47 -13.68 -0.38
N LEU A 116 -11.12 -14.79 0.28
CA LEU A 116 -11.51 -16.15 -0.09
C LEU A 116 -12.34 -16.81 1.02
N GLY A 117 -11.89 -16.73 2.27
CA GLY A 117 -12.57 -17.33 3.42
C GLY A 117 -13.78 -16.53 3.89
N LYS A 118 -14.68 -17.21 4.60
CA LYS A 118 -15.92 -16.63 5.13
C LYS A 118 -15.60 -15.64 6.25
N ARG A 119 -16.43 -14.60 6.39
CA ARG A 119 -16.34 -13.56 7.43
C ARG A 119 -14.98 -12.87 7.49
N SER A 120 -14.19 -12.95 6.41
CA SER A 120 -12.89 -12.31 6.30
C SER A 120 -13.05 -10.79 6.27
N LYS A 121 -12.15 -10.07 6.94
CA LYS A 121 -12.21 -8.62 7.09
C LYS A 121 -10.95 -7.97 6.56
N SER A 122 -11.10 -6.84 5.88
CA SER A 122 -9.95 -6.01 5.53
C SER A 122 -10.16 -4.54 5.85
N LYS A 123 -9.08 -3.89 6.27
CA LYS A 123 -9.01 -2.45 6.51
C LYS A 123 -7.84 -1.86 5.76
N ILE A 124 -8.11 -0.85 4.95
CA ILE A 124 -7.10 -0.14 4.15
C ILE A 124 -7.17 1.33 4.53
N ILE A 125 -6.08 1.87 5.07
CA ILE A 125 -5.90 3.30 5.32
C ILE A 125 -4.66 3.75 4.56
N SER A 126 -4.85 4.59 3.55
CA SER A 126 -3.77 5.16 2.75
C SER A 126 -3.77 6.67 2.86
N LYS A 127 -2.62 7.26 3.18
CA LYS A 127 -2.40 8.71 3.22
C LYS A 127 -1.27 9.05 2.24
N GLY A 128 -1.63 9.64 1.11
CA GLY A 128 -0.70 10.12 0.11
C GLY A 128 -0.42 11.61 0.29
N ILE A 129 0.85 12.01 0.29
CA ILE A 129 1.27 13.40 0.32
C ILE A 129 2.08 13.67 -0.95
N SER A 130 1.70 14.70 -1.70
CA SER A 130 2.34 15.09 -2.94
C SER A 130 2.73 16.55 -2.90
N ALA A 131 4.00 16.86 -3.20
CA ALA A 131 4.58 18.18 -3.09
C ALA A 131 5.52 18.49 -4.27
N GLY A 132 5.78 19.78 -4.52
CA GLY A 132 6.69 20.19 -5.61
C GLY A 132 6.13 19.79 -6.97
N ARG A 133 6.83 18.92 -7.71
CA ARG A 133 6.36 18.30 -8.97
C ARG A 133 6.10 16.80 -8.82
N GLY A 134 6.05 16.30 -7.59
CA GLY A 134 5.85 14.89 -7.29
C GLY A 134 4.50 14.38 -7.79
N GLN A 135 4.47 13.10 -8.14
CA GLN A 135 3.25 12.41 -8.55
C GLN A 135 3.03 11.22 -7.62
N ASN A 136 1.97 11.30 -6.82
CA ASN A 136 1.59 10.25 -5.90
C ASN A 136 0.33 9.56 -6.41
N THR A 137 0.38 8.25 -6.60
CA THR A 137 -0.73 7.43 -7.04
C THR A 137 -1.00 6.36 -6.01
N TYR A 138 -2.21 6.38 -5.45
CA TYR A 138 -2.79 5.22 -4.80
C TYR A 138 -3.45 4.32 -5.84
N ARG A 139 -3.11 3.03 -5.84
CA ARG A 139 -3.76 2.00 -6.64
C ARG A 139 -4.00 0.76 -5.79
N GLY A 140 -5.26 0.41 -5.59
CA GLY A 140 -5.66 -0.71 -4.73
C GLY A 140 -6.64 -1.66 -5.38
N LEU A 141 -6.65 -2.91 -4.93
CA LEU A 141 -7.64 -3.92 -5.30
C LEU A 141 -8.31 -4.47 -4.04
N VAL A 142 -9.64 -4.47 -4.02
CA VAL A 142 -10.45 -5.24 -3.08
C VAL A 142 -11.23 -6.27 -3.89
N LYS A 143 -10.94 -7.54 -3.66
CA LYS A 143 -11.57 -8.65 -4.38
C LYS A 143 -12.30 -9.58 -3.42
N MET A 144 -13.61 -9.71 -3.58
CA MET A 144 -14.45 -10.65 -2.86
C MET A 144 -14.78 -11.83 -3.79
N GLU A 145 -14.19 -13.00 -3.54
CA GLU A 145 -14.49 -14.20 -4.33
C GLU A 145 -15.84 -14.82 -3.94
N LYS A 146 -16.34 -15.73 -4.78
CA LYS A 146 -17.64 -16.43 -4.60
C LYS A 146 -17.76 -17.25 -3.31
N THR A 147 -16.66 -17.48 -2.59
CA THR A 147 -16.62 -18.20 -1.32
C THR A 147 -16.60 -17.28 -0.10
N ALA A 148 -16.38 -15.96 -0.30
CA ALA A 148 -16.19 -14.97 0.75
C ALA A 148 -17.52 -14.51 1.37
N GLU A 149 -18.26 -15.45 1.95
CA GLU A 149 -19.54 -15.21 2.61
C GLU A 149 -19.37 -14.23 3.78
N LEU A 150 -20.21 -13.19 3.86
CA LEU A 150 -20.18 -12.18 4.93
C LEU A 150 -18.84 -11.45 5.07
N ALA A 151 -18.02 -11.41 4.01
CA ALA A 151 -16.77 -10.67 4.01
C ALA A 151 -17.00 -9.16 4.08
N ARG A 152 -16.06 -8.44 4.70
CA ARG A 152 -16.14 -6.99 4.88
C ARG A 152 -14.85 -6.28 4.50
N ASN A 153 -14.97 -5.16 3.81
CA ASN A 153 -13.86 -4.24 3.57
C ASN A 153 -14.26 -2.82 3.94
N TYR A 154 -13.31 -2.11 4.54
CA TYR A 154 -13.33 -0.65 4.66
C TYR A 154 -12.03 -0.08 4.11
N THR A 155 -12.15 0.86 3.18
CA THR A 155 -11.03 1.53 2.53
C THR A 155 -11.15 3.04 2.66
N GLN A 156 -10.11 3.69 3.19
CA GLN A 156 -9.99 5.15 3.25
C GLN A 156 -8.69 5.58 2.56
N CYS A 157 -8.83 6.46 1.58
CA CYS A 157 -7.73 7.00 0.79
C CYS A 157 -7.70 8.53 0.88
N ASP A 158 -6.81 9.07 1.72
CA ASP A 158 -6.64 10.51 1.86
C ASP A 158 -5.44 10.99 1.05
N SER A 159 -5.61 12.06 0.29
CA SER A 159 -4.54 12.71 -0.47
C SER A 159 -4.35 14.15 0.00
N LEU A 160 -3.10 14.55 0.18
CA LEU A 160 -2.71 15.92 0.53
C LEU A 160 -1.80 16.49 -0.56
N LEU A 161 -2.20 17.61 -1.17
CA LEU A 161 -1.39 18.33 -2.14
C LEU A 161 -0.76 19.58 -1.50
N ILE A 162 0.54 19.76 -1.74
CA ILE A 162 1.34 20.90 -1.28
C ILE A 162 1.92 21.62 -2.50
N GLY A 163 1.33 22.77 -2.83
CA GLY A 163 1.69 23.57 -4.00
C GLY A 163 0.76 23.38 -5.20
N LYS A 164 1.19 23.89 -6.36
CA LYS A 164 0.38 23.97 -7.59
C LYS A 164 0.82 23.02 -8.71
N GLN A 165 1.99 22.37 -8.59
CA GLN A 165 2.61 21.59 -9.67
C GLN A 165 2.65 20.07 -9.41
N CYS A 166 2.24 19.63 -8.21
CA CYS A 166 2.20 18.22 -7.82
C CYS A 166 0.85 17.58 -8.18
N GLY A 167 0.82 16.25 -8.28
CA GLY A 167 -0.41 15.48 -8.52
C GLY A 167 -0.61 14.39 -7.49
N ALA A 168 -1.88 14.15 -7.14
CA ALA A 168 -2.31 13.02 -6.32
C ALA A 168 -3.46 12.31 -7.03
N HIS A 169 -3.33 10.99 -7.23
CA HIS A 169 -4.23 10.17 -8.03
C HIS A 169 -4.71 8.97 -7.22
N THR A 170 -5.97 8.57 -7.38
CA THR A 170 -6.57 7.44 -6.65
C THR A 170 -7.28 6.53 -7.65
N PHE A 171 -6.79 5.30 -7.80
CA PHE A 171 -7.33 4.28 -8.71
C PHE A 171 -7.76 3.02 -7.92
N PRO A 172 -8.98 3.00 -7.36
CA PRO A 172 -9.50 1.83 -6.68
C PRO A 172 -10.08 0.81 -7.68
N TYR A 173 -9.82 -0.46 -7.42
CA TYR A 173 -10.43 -1.59 -8.10
C TYR A 173 -11.24 -2.38 -7.08
N ILE A 174 -12.53 -2.58 -7.37
CA ILE A 174 -13.44 -3.31 -6.49
C ILE A 174 -14.12 -4.39 -7.34
N GLU A 175 -13.90 -5.65 -6.97
CA GLU A 175 -14.51 -6.81 -7.61
C GLU A 175 -15.29 -7.61 -6.56
N VAL A 176 -16.62 -7.60 -6.64
CA VAL A 176 -17.48 -8.28 -5.67
C VAL A 176 -18.27 -9.41 -6.34
N LYS A 177 -17.97 -10.65 -5.96
CA LYS A 177 -18.64 -11.85 -6.51
C LYS A 177 -19.51 -12.61 -5.49
N HIS A 178 -19.63 -12.09 -4.26
CA HIS A 178 -20.49 -12.67 -3.23
C HIS A 178 -21.56 -11.65 -2.80
N PRO A 179 -22.87 -11.99 -2.84
CA PRO A 179 -23.95 -11.03 -2.58
C PRO A 179 -24.02 -10.54 -1.12
N SER A 180 -23.52 -11.33 -0.16
CA SER A 180 -23.49 -10.92 1.27
C SER A 180 -22.24 -10.13 1.67
N ALA A 181 -21.33 -9.82 0.74
CA ALA A 181 -20.14 -9.04 1.04
C ALA A 181 -20.48 -7.55 1.17
N ILE A 182 -19.79 -6.87 2.10
CA ILE A 182 -19.93 -5.42 2.32
C ILE A 182 -18.58 -4.77 2.00
N VAL A 183 -18.59 -3.77 1.12
CA VAL A 183 -17.40 -3.01 0.72
C VAL A 183 -17.71 -1.53 0.81
N GLU A 184 -16.90 -0.82 1.60
CA GLU A 184 -16.96 0.63 1.74
C GLU A 184 -15.63 1.23 1.26
N HIS A 185 -15.72 2.25 0.41
CA HIS A 185 -14.55 2.98 -0.09
C HIS A 185 -14.81 4.48 -0.01
N GLU A 186 -13.94 5.20 0.68
CA GLU A 186 -13.92 6.65 0.72
C GLU A 186 -12.56 7.18 0.27
N ALA A 187 -12.60 8.31 -0.44
CA ALA A 187 -11.41 9.01 -0.85
C ALA A 187 -11.58 10.51 -0.65
N THR A 188 -10.63 11.14 0.03
CA THR A 188 -10.66 12.57 0.36
C THR A 188 -9.42 13.24 -0.20
N THR A 189 -9.59 14.43 -0.78
CA THR A 189 -8.46 15.27 -1.20
C THR A 189 -8.43 16.54 -0.38
N SER A 190 -7.26 16.87 0.14
CA SER A 190 -6.96 18.10 0.87
C SER A 190 -5.82 18.83 0.20
N LYS A 191 -5.79 20.16 0.34
CA LYS A 191 -4.73 21.01 -0.19
C LYS A 191 -4.32 22.01 0.88
N ILE A 192 -3.01 22.15 1.08
CA ILE A 192 -2.46 23.28 1.82
C ILE A 192 -2.19 24.39 0.80
N SER A 193 -2.89 25.51 0.93
CA SER A 193 -2.56 26.73 0.19
C SER A 193 -1.53 27.54 0.95
N ASP A 194 -0.61 28.15 0.22
CA ASP A 194 0.01 29.41 0.67
C ASP A 194 -1.05 30.52 0.66
#